data_AF-A0A9X8VE78-F1
#
_entry.id   AF-A0A9X8VE78-F1
#
_cell.length_a   1.000
_cell.length_b   1.000
_cell.length_c   1.000
_cell.angle_alpha   90.00
_cell.angle_beta   90.00
_cell.angle_gamma   90.00
#
_symmetry.space_group_name_H-M   'P 1'
#
loop_
_entity.id
_entity.type
_entity.pdbx_description
1 polymer ?
#
loop_
_entity_poly.entity_id
_entity_poly.type
_entity_poly.pdbx_seq_one_letter_code
_entity_poly.pdbx_strand_id
1 'polypeptide(L)'
;EVGECHGDNPIRQLPALREKTPEMTYLTREDIDRLLKALDGDARRLTILCLSTGARWGEANKVTAENVLNNRVTFTKTKNGKIRTVPISSDVMREIKIRESGLLFDVDYEEYRKLLRGVKPTLPKGQAAHVLRHTFAAHFMMNGGNILTLQRIMGHATIQQTMTYAHLAPDFLQDAMRLNPLTGIALDGIR
;
A
#
# COMPACT_ATOMS: atom_id res chain seq x y z
N GLU A 1 43.32 -42.20 -21.10
CA GLU A 1 42.82 -42.02 -19.72
C GLU A 1 42.57 -40.55 -19.48
N VAL A 2 41.31 -40.14 -19.32
CA VAL A 2 40.93 -38.79 -18.90
C VAL A 2 39.91 -38.99 -17.77
N GLY A 3 40.32 -38.72 -16.54
CA GLY A 3 39.49 -38.97 -15.36
C GLY A 3 38.38 -37.93 -15.25
N GLU A 4 37.13 -38.39 -15.28
CA GLU A 4 35.95 -37.57 -14.99
C GLU A 4 35.94 -37.20 -13.50
N CYS A 5 36.04 -35.90 -13.19
CA CYS A 5 35.84 -35.39 -11.85
C CYS A 5 34.34 -35.26 -11.56
N HIS A 6 33.78 -36.27 -10.88
CA HIS A 6 32.50 -36.15 -10.17
C HIS A 6 32.75 -35.55 -8.78
N GLY A 7 32.84 -34.22 -8.72
CA GLY A 7 32.81 -33.48 -7.46
C GLY A 7 31.41 -32.93 -7.20
N ASP A 8 30.75 -33.36 -6.14
CA ASP A 8 29.53 -32.73 -5.66
C ASP A 8 29.75 -31.23 -5.45
N ASN A 9 28.84 -30.41 -5.99
CA ASN A 9 28.95 -28.95 -5.91
C ASN A 9 28.95 -28.50 -4.42
N PRO A 10 30.07 -27.99 -3.88
CA PRO A 10 30.22 -27.69 -2.46
C PRO A 10 29.33 -26.52 -2.00
N ILE A 11 28.76 -25.77 -2.93
CA ILE A 11 27.88 -24.63 -2.65
C ILE A 11 26.45 -25.09 -2.32
N ARG A 12 26.06 -26.33 -2.66
CA ARG A 12 24.70 -26.85 -2.42
C ARG A 12 24.33 -26.96 -0.94
N GLN A 13 25.32 -27.03 -0.05
CA GLN A 13 25.14 -27.13 1.40
C GLN A 13 25.17 -25.76 2.11
N LEU A 14 25.49 -24.68 1.39
CA LEU A 14 25.47 -23.35 1.96
C LEU A 14 24.04 -22.79 1.94
N PRO A 15 23.52 -22.28 3.07
CA PRO A 15 22.26 -21.57 3.06
C PRO A 15 22.37 -20.39 2.08
N ALA A 16 21.36 -20.25 1.22
CA ALA A 16 21.31 -19.15 0.27
C ALA A 16 21.61 -17.83 0.99
N LEU A 17 22.56 -17.05 0.46
CA LEU A 17 22.89 -15.75 1.00
C LEU A 17 21.58 -14.96 1.09
N ARG A 18 21.18 -14.57 2.31
CA ARG A 18 20.00 -13.71 2.48
C ARG A 18 20.33 -12.38 1.83
N GLU A 19 19.93 -12.20 0.58
CA GLU A 19 19.96 -10.90 -0.06
C GLU A 19 19.16 -9.94 0.82
N LYS A 20 19.78 -8.82 1.19
CA LYS A 20 19.08 -7.75 1.89
C LYS A 20 17.89 -7.36 1.02
N THR A 21 16.68 -7.64 1.49
CA THR A 21 15.46 -7.28 0.79
C THR A 21 15.51 -5.77 0.56
N PRO A 22 15.40 -5.28 -0.69
CA PRO A 22 15.51 -3.85 -0.97
C PRO A 22 14.48 -3.11 -0.12
N GLU A 23 14.90 -2.04 0.56
CA GLU A 23 14.01 -1.20 1.34
C GLU A 23 12.88 -0.71 0.42
N MET A 24 11.63 -0.96 0.82
CA MET A 24 10.48 -0.56 0.03
C MET A 24 10.41 0.97 -0.02
N THR A 25 10.32 1.54 -1.23
CA THR A 25 10.24 2.98 -1.40
C THR A 25 8.79 3.45 -1.36
N TYR A 26 8.55 4.56 -0.66
CA TYR A 26 7.29 5.31 -0.66
C TYR A 26 7.56 6.80 -0.95
N LEU A 27 6.51 7.56 -1.27
CA LEU A 27 6.58 9.00 -1.51
C LEU A 27 6.45 9.78 -0.20
N THR A 28 7.24 10.83 -0.01
CA THR A 28 7.05 11.78 1.10
C THR A 28 5.82 12.68 0.87
N ARG A 29 5.46 13.52 1.84
CA ARG A 29 4.35 14.47 1.66
C ARG A 29 4.65 15.49 0.55
N GLU A 30 5.90 15.92 0.44
CA GLU A 30 6.39 16.81 -0.61
C GLU A 30 6.39 16.12 -1.98
N ASP A 31 6.76 14.84 -2.05
CA ASP A 31 6.65 14.04 -3.28
C ASP A 31 5.19 13.92 -3.73
N ILE A 32 4.26 13.66 -2.80
CA ILE A 32 2.82 13.56 -3.08
C ILE A 32 2.28 14.90 -3.61
N ASP A 33 2.62 16.02 -2.96
CA ASP A 33 2.18 17.35 -3.38
C ASP A 33 2.68 17.70 -4.79
N ARG A 34 3.98 17.47 -5.06
CA ARG A 34 4.57 17.67 -6.39
C ARG A 34 3.91 16.78 -7.44
N LEU A 35 3.64 15.52 -7.12
CA LEU A 35 2.99 14.59 -8.02
C LEU A 35 1.56 15.04 -8.36
N LEU A 36 0.75 15.40 -7.36
CA LEU A 36 -0.64 15.82 -7.57
C LEU A 36 -0.75 17.17 -8.29
N LYS A 37 0.27 18.03 -8.20
CA LYS A 37 0.37 19.28 -8.97
C LYS A 37 0.80 19.08 -10.42
N ALA A 38 1.63 18.06 -10.67
CA ALA A 38 2.13 17.75 -12.01
C ALA A 38 1.13 16.92 -12.85
N LEU A 39 0.16 16.27 -12.21
CA LEU A 39 -0.86 15.46 -12.87
C LEU A 39 -2.14 16.24 -13.07
N ASP A 40 -2.84 15.94 -14.15
CA ASP A 40 -4.17 16.42 -14.48
C ASP A 40 -5.11 15.26 -14.87
N GLY A 41 -6.36 15.59 -15.16
CA GLY A 41 -7.37 14.65 -15.68
C GLY A 41 -7.48 13.33 -14.90
N ASP A 42 -7.57 12.23 -15.63
CA ASP A 42 -7.75 10.90 -15.06
C ASP A 42 -6.51 10.40 -14.31
N ALA A 43 -5.30 10.79 -14.73
CA ALA A 43 -4.06 10.43 -14.04
C ALA A 43 -4.01 11.00 -12.62
N ARG A 44 -4.48 12.24 -12.43
CA ARG A 44 -4.61 12.88 -11.12
C ARG A 44 -5.64 12.15 -10.26
N ARG A 45 -6.84 11.91 -10.78
CA ARG A 45 -7.94 11.25 -10.05
C ARG A 45 -7.59 9.82 -9.64
N LEU A 46 -6.95 9.07 -10.53
CA LEU A 46 -6.46 7.72 -10.27
C LEU A 46 -5.40 7.73 -9.15
N THR A 47 -4.48 8.70 -9.18
CA THR A 47 -3.48 8.88 -8.12
C THR A 47 -4.13 9.18 -6.77
N ILE A 48 -5.12 10.07 -6.73
CA ILE A 48 -5.91 10.36 -5.52
C ILE A 48 -6.57 9.10 -4.98
N LEU A 49 -7.20 8.29 -5.85
CA LEU A 49 -7.80 7.03 -5.44
C LEU A 49 -6.77 6.06 -4.83
N CYS A 50 -5.61 5.89 -5.48
CA CYS A 50 -4.56 5.01 -4.99
C CYS A 50 -4.00 5.45 -3.64
N LEU A 51 -3.72 6.75 -3.48
CA LEU A 51 -3.23 7.33 -2.23
C LEU A 51 -4.29 7.31 -1.11
N SER A 52 -5.59 7.26 -1.45
CA SER A 52 -6.68 7.20 -0.47
C SER A 52 -7.04 5.78 -0.04
N THR A 53 -6.72 4.75 -0.86
CA THR A 53 -7.24 3.38 -0.66
C THR A 53 -6.17 2.28 -0.64
N GLY A 54 -4.93 2.60 -1.02
CA GLY A 54 -3.88 1.60 -1.19
C GLY A 54 -4.14 0.63 -2.35
N ALA A 55 -4.96 1.01 -3.33
CA ALA A 55 -5.21 0.22 -4.53
C ALA A 55 -3.91 -0.03 -5.32
N ARG A 56 -3.81 -1.20 -5.97
CA ARG A 56 -2.79 -1.41 -7.00
C ARG A 56 -3.15 -0.56 -8.22
N TRP A 57 -2.15 -0.04 -8.93
CA TRP A 57 -2.38 0.78 -10.13
C TRP A 57 -3.36 0.12 -11.11
N GLY A 58 -3.10 -1.13 -11.48
CA GLY A 58 -3.95 -1.86 -12.44
C GLY A 58 -5.34 -2.22 -11.92
N GLU A 59 -5.56 -2.26 -10.60
CA GLU A 59 -6.90 -2.40 -10.01
C GLU A 59 -7.64 -1.05 -10.08
N ALA A 60 -6.96 0.04 -9.72
CA ALA A 60 -7.50 1.39 -9.76
C ALA A 60 -7.88 1.84 -11.17
N ASN A 61 -7.02 1.58 -12.16
CA ASN A 61 -7.28 1.90 -13.58
C ASN A 61 -8.45 1.11 -14.19
N LYS A 62 -8.97 0.10 -13.48
CA LYS A 62 -10.10 -0.73 -13.92
C LYS A 62 -11.39 -0.46 -13.14
N VAL A 63 -11.36 0.52 -12.24
CA VAL A 63 -12.53 0.90 -11.44
C VAL A 63 -13.57 1.56 -12.33
N THR A 64 -14.81 1.10 -12.19
CA THR A 64 -15.97 1.67 -12.88
C THR A 64 -16.83 2.48 -11.91
N ALA A 65 -17.73 3.31 -12.43
CA ALA A 65 -18.64 4.13 -11.62
C ALA A 65 -19.53 3.29 -10.69
N GLU A 66 -19.90 2.08 -11.12
CA GLU A 66 -20.69 1.12 -10.34
C GLU A 66 -19.90 0.53 -9.16
N ASN A 67 -18.57 0.58 -9.21
CA ASN A 67 -17.73 0.17 -8.08
C ASN A 67 -17.68 1.23 -6.97
N VAL A 68 -18.16 2.45 -7.24
CA VAL A 68 -18.10 3.61 -6.33
C VAL A 68 -19.49 4.03 -5.90
N LEU A 69 -19.87 3.67 -4.68
CA LEU A 69 -21.19 3.91 -4.09
C LEU A 69 -21.06 4.21 -2.60
N ASN A 70 -21.87 5.14 -2.09
CA ASN A 70 -21.99 5.44 -0.66
C ASN A 70 -20.63 5.65 0.04
N ASN A 71 -19.77 6.51 -0.54
CA ASN A 71 -18.42 6.80 -0.03
C ASN A 71 -17.53 5.56 0.13
N ARG A 72 -17.71 4.56 -0.73
CA ARG A 72 -16.94 3.31 -0.73
C ARG A 72 -16.55 2.92 -2.14
N VAL A 73 -15.36 2.34 -2.28
CA VAL A 73 -14.85 1.78 -3.54
C VAL A 73 -14.67 0.28 -3.36
N THR A 74 -15.27 -0.50 -4.27
CA THR A 74 -15.17 -1.96 -4.25
C THR A 74 -14.25 -2.44 -5.36
N PHE A 75 -13.17 -3.13 -4.98
CA PHE A 75 -12.21 -3.72 -5.92
C PHE A 75 -12.58 -5.19 -6.16
N THR A 76 -13.12 -5.48 -7.35
CA THR A 76 -13.71 -6.79 -7.69
C THR A 76 -12.74 -7.73 -8.42
N LYS A 77 -11.84 -7.20 -9.26
CA LYS A 77 -10.88 -7.98 -10.05
C LYS A 77 -9.47 -7.85 -9.49
N THR A 78 -9.15 -8.61 -8.44
CA THR A 78 -7.79 -8.68 -7.88
C THR A 78 -7.10 -9.96 -8.35
N LYS A 79 -5.76 -9.94 -8.48
CA LYS A 79 -4.94 -11.10 -8.91
C LYS A 79 -5.16 -12.36 -8.05
N ASN A 80 -5.74 -12.22 -6.85
CA ASN A 80 -5.98 -13.29 -5.87
C ASN A 80 -7.47 -13.51 -5.54
N GLY A 81 -8.40 -12.94 -6.33
CA GLY A 81 -9.84 -13.22 -6.23
C GLY A 81 -10.56 -12.66 -4.99
N LYS A 82 -9.88 -11.97 -4.07
CA LYS A 82 -10.53 -11.36 -2.90
C LYS A 82 -11.12 -10.01 -3.27
N ILE A 83 -12.46 -9.92 -3.22
CA ILE A 83 -13.20 -8.67 -3.28
C ILE A 83 -12.97 -7.93 -1.96
N ARG A 84 -12.69 -6.63 -2.05
CA ARG A 84 -12.60 -5.78 -0.86
C ARG A 84 -13.20 -4.41 -1.13
N THR A 85 -13.77 -3.83 -0.09
CA THR A 85 -14.38 -2.50 -0.14
C THR A 85 -13.67 -1.59 0.83
N VAL A 86 -13.21 -0.44 0.33
CA VAL A 86 -12.47 0.55 1.11
C VAL A 86 -13.31 1.83 1.22
N PRO A 87 -13.56 2.36 2.43
CA PRO A 87 -14.23 3.64 2.57
C PRO A 87 -13.32 4.78 2.09
N ILE A 88 -13.94 5.80 1.50
CA ILE A 88 -13.28 7.04 1.03
C ILE A 88 -14.06 8.23 1.57
N SER A 89 -13.44 9.42 1.62
CA SER A 89 -14.18 10.64 1.97
C SER A 89 -15.15 11.03 0.85
N SER A 90 -16.17 11.81 1.19
CA SER A 90 -17.09 12.36 0.18
C SER A 90 -16.36 13.27 -0.82
N ASP A 91 -15.30 13.94 -0.40
CA ASP A 91 -14.49 14.78 -1.28
C ASP A 91 -13.75 13.94 -2.32
N VAL A 92 -13.13 12.83 -1.90
CA VAL A 92 -12.49 11.88 -2.82
C VAL A 92 -13.53 11.27 -3.76
N MET A 93 -14.72 10.91 -3.26
CA MET A 93 -15.78 10.37 -4.11
C MET A 93 -16.21 11.36 -5.20
N ARG A 94 -16.42 12.63 -4.84
CA ARG A 94 -16.77 13.69 -5.81
C ARG A 94 -15.66 13.94 -6.83
N GLU A 95 -14.40 13.89 -6.41
CA GLU A 95 -13.25 14.09 -7.30
C GLU A 95 -13.10 12.97 -8.34
N ILE A 96 -13.33 11.71 -7.93
CA ILE A 96 -13.06 10.54 -8.79
C ILE A 96 -14.28 10.11 -9.62
N LYS A 97 -15.50 10.26 -9.11
CA LYS A 97 -16.73 9.78 -9.76
C LYS A 97 -17.28 10.87 -10.68
N ILE A 98 -16.60 11.09 -11.79
CA ILE A 98 -16.95 12.11 -12.80
C ILE A 98 -18.08 11.70 -13.75
N ARG A 99 -18.53 10.44 -13.68
CA ARG A 99 -19.55 9.86 -14.55
C ARG A 99 -20.37 8.84 -13.77
N GLU A 100 -21.59 8.60 -14.23
CA GLU A 100 -22.54 7.70 -13.54
C GLU A 100 -22.38 6.22 -13.91
N SER A 101 -21.77 5.92 -15.06
CA SER A 101 -21.57 4.53 -15.53
C SER A 101 -20.23 4.35 -16.25
N GLY A 102 -19.77 3.10 -16.30
CA GLY A 102 -18.57 2.69 -17.05
C GLY A 102 -17.25 3.05 -16.37
N LEU A 103 -16.16 2.89 -17.11
CA LEU A 103 -14.79 3.05 -16.61
C LEU A 103 -14.53 4.50 -16.16
N LEU A 104 -13.96 4.69 -14.96
CA LEU A 104 -13.72 6.04 -14.42
C LEU A 104 -12.46 6.70 -14.96
N PHE A 105 -11.44 5.90 -15.28
CA PHE A 105 -10.12 6.40 -15.68
C PHE A 105 -9.63 5.66 -16.91
N ASP A 106 -9.00 6.38 -17.81
CA ASP A 106 -8.22 5.81 -18.91
C ASP A 106 -6.81 6.42 -18.90
N VAL A 107 -5.89 5.75 -18.20
CA VAL A 107 -4.53 6.26 -17.99
C VAL A 107 -3.50 5.26 -18.54
N ASP A 108 -2.67 5.73 -19.47
CA ASP A 108 -1.52 4.96 -19.94
C ASP A 108 -0.45 4.84 -18.83
N TYR A 109 -0.07 3.61 -18.53
CA TYR A 109 0.85 3.34 -17.44
C TYR A 109 2.28 3.78 -17.76
N GLU A 110 2.72 3.72 -19.01
CA GLU A 110 4.10 4.09 -19.37
C GLU A 110 4.30 5.61 -19.35
N GLU A 111 3.30 6.38 -19.79
CA GLU A 111 3.29 7.83 -19.64
C GLU A 111 3.26 8.24 -18.17
N TYR A 112 2.34 7.66 -17.39
CA TYR A 112 2.26 7.91 -15.95
C TYR A 112 3.59 7.58 -15.23
N ARG A 113 4.21 6.45 -15.60
CA ARG A 113 5.49 6.02 -15.04
C ARG A 113 6.61 7.01 -15.32
N LYS A 114 6.66 7.63 -16.51
CA LYS A 114 7.67 8.65 -16.84
C LYS A 114 7.50 9.88 -15.95
N LEU A 115 6.28 10.37 -15.79
CA LEU A 115 5.95 11.50 -14.90
C LEU A 115 6.34 11.20 -13.44
N LEU A 116 5.94 10.03 -12.94
CA LEU A 116 6.27 9.59 -11.59
C LEU A 116 7.78 9.51 -11.34
N ARG A 117 8.57 9.05 -12.32
CA ARG A 117 10.04 9.04 -12.23
C ARG A 117 10.64 10.44 -12.25
N GLY A 118 10.01 11.40 -12.93
CA GLY A 118 10.40 12.80 -12.88
C GLY A 118 10.25 13.39 -11.46
N VAL A 119 9.19 13.01 -10.74
CA VAL A 119 8.95 13.46 -9.36
C VAL A 119 9.85 12.73 -8.36
N LYS A 120 10.03 11.41 -8.54
CA LYS A 120 10.85 10.56 -7.67
C LYS A 120 11.92 9.79 -8.47
N PRO A 121 13.04 10.45 -8.83
CA PRO A 121 14.11 9.81 -9.64
C PRO A 121 14.76 8.61 -8.95
N THR A 122 14.78 8.61 -7.61
CA THR A 122 15.36 7.53 -6.79
C THR A 122 14.49 6.27 -6.75
N LEU A 123 13.35 6.24 -7.46
CA LEU A 123 12.43 5.12 -7.41
C LEU A 123 13.04 3.87 -8.10
N PRO A 124 13.20 2.74 -7.37
CA PRO A 124 13.79 1.54 -7.94
C PRO A 124 13.07 1.04 -9.18
N LYS A 125 13.80 0.35 -10.06
CA LYS A 125 13.22 -0.27 -11.26
C LYS A 125 12.14 -1.27 -10.83
N GLY A 126 10.97 -1.21 -11.46
CA GLY A 126 9.84 -2.11 -11.19
C GLY A 126 8.90 -1.69 -10.05
N GLN A 127 9.25 -0.72 -9.19
CA GLN A 127 8.40 -0.34 -8.05
C GLN A 127 7.30 0.69 -8.38
N ALA A 128 7.35 1.33 -9.55
CA ALA A 128 6.38 2.37 -9.96
C ALA A 128 4.91 1.94 -9.86
N ALA A 129 4.57 0.71 -10.26
CA ALA A 129 3.20 0.19 -10.19
C ALA A 129 2.65 0.07 -8.77
N HIS A 130 3.52 0.04 -7.76
CA HIS A 130 3.16 -0.20 -6.37
C HIS A 130 3.52 0.95 -5.43
N VAL A 131 4.26 1.97 -5.90
CA VAL A 131 4.75 3.04 -5.02
C VAL A 131 3.60 3.78 -4.33
N LEU A 132 2.48 4.05 -5.02
CA LEU A 132 1.31 4.71 -4.41
C LEU A 132 0.67 3.86 -3.31
N ARG A 133 0.63 2.54 -3.53
CA ARG A 133 0.13 1.58 -2.55
C ARG A 133 1.05 1.50 -1.32
N HIS A 134 2.37 1.46 -1.53
CA HIS A 134 3.35 1.53 -0.46
C HIS A 134 3.26 2.87 0.29
N THR A 135 3.01 3.95 -0.43
CA THR A 135 2.81 5.30 0.13
C THR A 135 1.60 5.33 1.04
N PHE A 136 0.44 4.87 0.59
CA PHE A 136 -0.74 4.75 1.45
C PHE A 136 -0.42 3.96 2.71
N ALA A 137 0.16 2.77 2.56
CA ALA A 137 0.44 1.88 3.69
C ALA A 137 1.45 2.45 4.69
N ALA A 138 2.53 3.07 4.19
CA ALA A 138 3.55 3.71 5.00
C ALA A 138 2.96 4.87 5.81
N HIS A 139 2.30 5.82 5.15
CA HIS A 139 1.68 6.96 5.83
C HIS A 139 0.55 6.52 6.75
N PHE A 140 -0.22 5.48 6.41
CA PHE A 140 -1.25 4.93 7.29
C PHE A 140 -0.67 4.44 8.61
N MET A 141 0.45 3.71 8.57
CA MET A 141 1.13 3.24 9.79
C MET A 141 1.79 4.39 10.56
N MET A 142 2.46 5.31 9.87
CA MET A 142 3.07 6.51 10.49
C MET A 142 2.04 7.36 11.24
N ASN A 143 0.81 7.43 10.74
CA ASN A 143 -0.29 8.14 11.36
C ASN A 143 -0.99 7.33 12.48
N GLY A 144 -0.39 6.23 12.95
CA GLY A 144 -0.92 5.41 14.05
C GLY A 144 -2.01 4.41 13.64
N GLY A 145 -2.13 4.10 12.36
CA GLY A 145 -3.12 3.16 11.86
C GLY A 145 -2.93 1.73 12.41
N ASN A 146 -4.03 1.02 12.60
CA ASN A 146 -4.00 -0.38 13.06
C ASN A 146 -3.55 -1.33 11.94
N ILE A 147 -2.52 -2.16 12.21
CA ILE A 147 -1.93 -3.06 11.20
C ILE A 147 -2.90 -4.11 10.64
N LEU A 148 -3.86 -4.58 11.45
CA LEU A 148 -4.90 -5.52 11.00
C LEU A 148 -5.92 -4.84 10.08
N THR A 149 -6.23 -3.57 10.37
CA THR A 149 -7.05 -2.74 9.47
C THR A 149 -6.32 -2.53 8.14
N LEU A 150 -5.03 -2.20 8.18
CA LEU A 150 -4.22 -2.06 6.97
C LEU A 150 -4.20 -3.35 6.14
N GLN A 151 -4.03 -4.52 6.77
CA GLN A 151 -4.07 -5.82 6.09
C GLN A 151 -5.37 -6.01 5.29
N ARG A 152 -6.52 -5.65 5.89
CA ARG A 152 -7.85 -5.73 5.26
C ARG A 152 -7.99 -4.75 4.10
N ILE A 153 -7.58 -3.49 4.28
CA ILE A 153 -7.61 -2.46 3.23
C ILE A 153 -6.74 -2.86 2.04
N MET A 154 -5.54 -3.38 2.33
CA MET A 154 -4.61 -3.84 1.31
C MET A 154 -5.07 -5.15 0.65
N GLY A 155 -5.91 -5.95 1.30
CA GLY A 155 -6.31 -7.27 0.82
C GLY A 155 -5.15 -8.27 0.86
N HIS A 156 -4.28 -8.17 1.86
CA HIS A 156 -3.19 -9.12 2.07
C HIS A 156 -3.73 -10.45 2.62
N ALA A 157 -3.23 -11.55 2.07
CA ALA A 157 -3.66 -12.89 2.45
C ALA A 157 -3.15 -13.26 3.85
N THR A 158 -1.95 -12.81 4.19
CA THR A 158 -1.32 -13.07 5.49
C THR A 158 -0.87 -11.76 6.13
N ILE A 159 -0.78 -11.74 7.46
CA ILE A 159 -0.34 -10.56 8.21
C ILE A 159 1.13 -10.25 7.90
N GLN A 160 1.96 -11.25 7.62
CA GLN A 160 3.39 -11.11 7.30
C GLN A 160 3.63 -10.18 6.11
N GLN A 161 2.75 -10.16 5.11
CA GLN A 161 2.83 -9.22 3.99
C GLN A 161 2.64 -7.76 4.42
N THR A 162 1.89 -7.53 5.50
CA THR A 162 1.62 -6.20 6.04
C THR A 162 2.66 -5.80 7.08
N MET A 163 3.28 -6.77 7.76
CA MET A 163 4.33 -6.52 8.76
C MET A 163 5.54 -5.76 8.19
N THR A 164 5.73 -5.73 6.87
CA THR A 164 6.73 -4.88 6.22
C THR A 164 6.58 -3.40 6.58
N TYR A 165 5.38 -2.92 6.96
CA TYR A 165 5.15 -1.52 7.40
C TYR A 165 5.16 -1.33 8.92
N ALA A 166 5.27 -2.41 9.72
CA ALA A 166 5.07 -2.33 11.17
C ALA A 166 6.08 -1.41 11.86
N HIS A 167 7.32 -1.37 11.37
CA HIS A 167 8.39 -0.51 11.88
C HIS A 167 8.13 1.00 11.69
N LEU A 168 7.13 1.38 10.89
CA LEU A 168 6.73 2.76 10.68
C LEU A 168 5.65 3.22 11.68
N ALA A 169 5.08 2.30 12.45
CA ALA A 169 4.13 2.66 13.49
C ALA A 169 4.85 3.48 14.58
N PRO A 170 4.20 4.51 15.13
CA PRO A 170 4.75 5.20 16.29
C PRO A 170 4.83 4.22 17.49
N ASP A 171 5.76 4.50 18.41
CA ASP A 171 5.91 3.70 19.62
C ASP A 171 4.73 3.95 20.57
N PHE A 172 3.99 2.89 20.88
CA PHE A 172 2.82 2.91 21.73
C PHE A 172 3.03 2.18 23.06
N LEU A 173 4.28 1.97 23.52
CA LEU A 173 4.52 1.29 24.80
C LEU A 173 3.75 1.93 25.98
N GLN A 174 3.56 3.25 25.96
CA GLN A 174 2.76 3.97 26.96
C GLN A 174 1.26 3.68 26.88
N ASP A 175 0.74 3.23 25.73
CA ASP A 175 -0.66 2.81 25.63
C ASP A 175 -0.95 1.56 26.47
N ALA A 176 0.05 0.74 26.81
CA ALA A 176 -0.16 -0.36 27.75
C ALA A 176 -0.62 0.15 29.12
N MET A 177 -0.11 1.30 29.58
CA MET A 177 -0.57 1.93 30.82
C MET A 177 -1.97 2.53 30.68
N ARG A 178 -2.35 3.01 29.50
CA ARG A 178 -3.65 3.66 29.24
C ARG A 178 -4.78 2.70 28.89
N LEU A 179 -4.46 1.54 28.32
CA LEU A 179 -5.43 0.59 27.76
C LEU A 179 -5.51 -0.73 28.55
N ASN A 180 -4.74 -0.89 29.63
CA ASN A 180 -4.90 -2.04 30.51
C ASN A 180 -6.25 -1.98 31.26
N PRO A 181 -6.78 -3.14 31.68
CA PRO A 181 -8.11 -3.23 32.30
C PRO A 181 -8.25 -2.54 33.66
N LEU A 182 -7.17 -2.09 34.30
CA LEU A 182 -7.21 -1.39 35.59
C LEU A 182 -7.30 0.14 35.44
N THR A 183 -7.26 0.64 34.21
CA THR A 183 -7.41 2.07 33.94
C THR A 183 -8.76 2.56 34.44
N GLY A 184 -8.75 3.52 35.38
CA GLY A 184 -9.97 4.08 35.98
C GLY A 184 -10.52 3.30 37.19
N ILE A 185 -9.86 2.22 37.62
CA ILE A 185 -10.22 1.48 38.84
C ILE A 185 -9.31 1.93 39.99
N ALA A 186 -9.91 2.41 41.09
CA ALA A 186 -9.18 2.66 42.33
C ALA A 186 -8.85 1.34 43.02
N LEU A 187 -7.55 1.05 43.18
CA LEU A 187 -7.07 -0.21 43.76
C LEU A 187 -7.09 -0.24 45.29
N ASP A 188 -7.32 0.91 45.94
CA ASP A 188 -7.19 1.09 47.38
C ASP A 188 -8.23 0.32 48.23
N GLY A 189 -9.25 -0.26 47.58
CA GLY A 189 -10.34 -1.01 48.24
C GLY A 189 -10.44 -2.49 47.86
N ILE A 190 -9.56 -3.01 47.00
CA ILE A 190 -9.56 -4.41 46.57
C ILE A 190 -8.52 -5.15 47.44
N ARG A 191 -8.98 -5.70 48.58
CA ARG A 191 -8.21 -6.68 49.38
C ARG A 191 -8.77 -8.07 49.17
#